data_AF-A0A1J3K439-F1
#
_entry.id   AF-A0A1J3K439-F1
#
_cell.length_a   1.000
_cell.length_b   1.000
_cell.length_c   1.000
_cell.angle_alpha   90.00
_cell.angle_beta   90.00
_cell.angle_gamma   90.00
#
_symmetry.space_group_name_H-M   'P 1'
#
loop_
_entity.id
_entity.type
_entity.pdbx_description
1 polymer ?
#
loop_
_entity_poly.entity_id
_entity_poly.type
_entity_poly.pdbx_seq_one_letter_code
_entity_poly.pdbx_strand_id
1 'polypeptide(L)' 'REGKVTSVYRRRWVIHIDRLQKEKVNGQSVNVGIPASKVAITKLKIDKDRKAALERKGKKESGKKVAESEVPAQ' A
#
# COMPACT_ATOMS: atom_id res chain seq x y z
N ARG A 1 7.83 11.17 -6.09
CA ARG A 1 7.09 11.92 -5.05
C ARG A 1 6.44 10.91 -4.13
N GLU A 2 6.67 11.03 -2.84
CA GLU A 2 6.02 10.23 -1.81
C GLU A 2 4.93 11.06 -1.13
N GLY A 3 3.96 10.40 -0.53
CA GLY A 3 2.90 11.06 0.20
C GLY A 3 1.96 10.07 0.86
N LYS A 4 1.23 10.54 1.85
CA LYS A 4 0.19 9.75 2.51
C LYS A 4 -1.02 9.64 1.58
N VAL A 5 -1.63 8.46 1.52
CA VAL A 5 -2.92 8.29 0.81
C VAL A 5 -4.01 8.96 1.64
N THR A 6 -4.67 9.98 1.06
CA THR A 6 -5.72 10.74 1.74
C THR A 6 -7.08 10.06 1.58
N SER A 7 -7.40 9.63 0.37
CA SER A 7 -8.68 8.98 0.06
C SER A 7 -8.56 7.97 -1.08
N VAL A 8 -9.44 6.97 -1.07
CA VAL A 8 -9.53 5.92 -2.09
C VAL A 8 -10.86 6.07 -2.81
N TYR A 9 -10.81 6.43 -4.09
CA TYR A 9 -12.02 6.60 -4.89
C TYR A 9 -12.28 5.38 -5.78
N ARG A 10 -13.03 4.41 -5.22
CA ARG A 10 -13.28 3.12 -5.86
C ARG A 10 -14.12 3.19 -7.13
N ARG A 11 -15.05 4.15 -7.26
CA ARG A 11 -15.89 4.30 -8.47
C ARG A 11 -15.06 4.57 -9.73
N ARG A 12 -13.89 5.18 -9.58
CA ARG A 12 -12.95 5.48 -10.67
C ARG A 12 -11.64 4.70 -10.57
N TRP A 13 -11.52 3.78 -9.61
CA TRP A 13 -10.31 2.99 -9.35
C TRP A 13 -9.03 3.83 -9.19
N VAL A 14 -9.14 5.01 -8.59
CA VAL A 14 -8.00 5.92 -8.33
C VAL A 14 -7.80 6.15 -6.84
N ILE A 15 -6.55 6.44 -6.47
CA ILE A 15 -6.15 6.92 -5.15
C ILE A 15 -5.73 8.39 -5.22
N HIS A 16 -5.99 9.13 -4.15
CA HIS A 16 -5.51 10.50 -3.98
C HIS A 16 -4.38 10.52 -2.95
N ILE A 17 -3.28 11.16 -3.34
CA ILE A 17 -2.08 11.28 -2.51
C ILE A 17 -1.98 12.72 -2.02
N ASP A 18 -1.59 12.88 -0.76
CA ASP A 18 -1.33 14.17 -0.14
C ASP A 18 -0.23 14.93 -0.90
N ARG A 19 -0.39 16.25 -1.02
CA ARG A 19 0.49 17.17 -1.78
C ARG A 19 0.55 16.92 -3.30
N LEU A 20 -0.33 16.07 -3.84
CA LEU A 20 -0.44 15.82 -5.28
C LEU A 20 -1.75 16.42 -5.81
N GLN A 21 -1.73 17.74 -5.90
CA GLN A 21 -2.85 18.56 -6.36
C GLN A 21 -2.48 19.31 -7.63
N LYS A 22 -3.48 19.56 -8.46
CA LYS A 22 -3.41 20.42 -9.64
C LYS A 22 -4.30 21.63 -9.40
N GLU A 23 -3.83 22.81 -9.78
CA GLU A 23 -4.60 24.03 -9.72
C GLU A 23 -5.55 24.15 -10.91
N LYS A 24 -6.80 24.56 -10.66
CA LYS A 24 -7.76 24.93 -11.68
C LYS A 24 -7.57 26.41 -12.06
N VAL A 25 -8.11 26.80 -13.22
CA VAL A 25 -8.13 28.22 -13.66
C VAL A 25 -8.83 29.17 -12.69
N ASN A 26 -9.69 28.64 -11.81
CA ASN A 26 -10.40 29.40 -10.79
C ASN A 26 -9.66 29.45 -9.43
N GLY A 27 -8.38 29.08 -9.38
CA GLY A 27 -7.54 29.14 -8.18
C GLY A 27 -7.78 28.05 -7.13
N GLN A 28 -8.73 27.14 -7.36
CA GLN A 28 -8.95 26.01 -6.45
C GLN A 28 -8.01 24.84 -6.77
N SER A 29 -7.46 24.21 -5.73
CA SER A 29 -6.65 23.00 -5.87
C SER A 29 -7.52 21.75 -5.88
N VAL A 30 -7.28 20.85 -6.85
CA VAL A 30 -7.98 19.57 -6.96
C VAL A 30 -6.98 18.43 -6.92
N ASN A 31 -7.30 17.39 -6.16
CA ASN A 31 -6.47 16.21 -6.05
C ASN A 31 -6.37 15.46 -7.39
N VAL A 32 -5.16 15.08 -7.76
CA VAL A 32 -4.92 14.24 -8.93
C VAL A 32 -5.21 12.80 -8.55
N GLY A 33 -5.95 12.07 -9.41
CA GLY A 33 -6.21 10.66 -9.24
C GLY A 33 -5.10 9.83 -9.89
N ILE A 34 -4.50 8.92 -9.12
CA ILE A 34 -3.46 8.00 -9.61
C ILE A 34 -3.99 6.56 -9.54
N PRO A 35 -3.76 5.72 -10.57
CA PRO A 35 -4.08 4.30 -10.49
C PRO A 35 -3.19 3.59 -9.47
N ALA A 36 -3.79 2.76 -8.61
CA ALA A 36 -3.08 2.10 -7.51
C ALA A 36 -1.96 1.14 -7.97
N SER A 37 -2.07 0.60 -9.19
CA SER A 37 -1.08 -0.32 -9.77
C SER A 37 0.24 0.33 -10.21
N LYS A 38 0.29 1.67 -10.31
CA LYS A 38 1.51 2.42 -10.65
C LYS A 38 2.24 2.98 -9.42
N VAL A 39 1.87 2.54 -8.22
CA VAL A 39 2.40 3.08 -6.95
C VAL A 39 2.95 1.95 -6.09
N ALA A 40 4.03 2.24 -5.34
CA ALA A 40 4.62 1.33 -4.36
C ALA A 40 4.27 1.76 -2.93
N ILE A 41 4.04 0.80 -2.03
CA ILE A 41 3.69 1.06 -0.63
C ILE A 41 4.98 1.17 0.20
N THR A 42 5.18 2.29 0.88
CA THR A 42 6.36 2.53 1.74
C THR A 42 6.11 2.11 3.20
N LYS A 43 5.05 2.64 3.83
CA LYS A 43 4.67 2.34 5.21
C LYS A 43 3.20 1.96 5.30
N LEU A 44 2.93 0.81 5.90
CA LEU A 44 1.57 0.33 6.17
C LEU A 44 1.06 0.86 7.51
N LYS A 45 -0.21 1.30 7.55
CA LYS A 45 -0.93 1.53 8.81
C LYS A 45 -1.27 0.17 9.42
N ILE A 46 -0.79 -0.15 10.62
CA ILE A 46 -1.07 -1.44 11.26
C ILE A 46 -2.27 -1.30 12.20
N ASP A 47 -3.30 -2.10 11.94
CA ASP A 47 -4.50 -2.26 12.75
C ASP A 47 -4.65 -3.76 13.11
N LYS A 48 -5.47 -4.11 14.10
CA LYS A 48 -5.64 -5.50 14.57
C LYS A 48 -5.96 -6.47 13.43
N ASP A 49 -6.94 -6.12 12.59
CA ASP A 49 -7.35 -6.94 11.44
C ASP A 49 -6.27 -7.00 10.35
N ARG A 50 -5.47 -5.92 10.21
CA ARG A 50 -4.38 -5.90 9.23
C ARG A 50 -3.23 -6.81 9.65
N LYS A 51 -2.91 -6.86 10.93
CA LYS A 51 -1.91 -7.80 11.45
C LYS A 51 -2.37 -9.25 11.22
N ALA A 52 -3.63 -9.57 11.55
CA ALA A 52 -4.20 -10.90 11.30
C ALA A 52 -4.20 -11.28 9.80
N ALA A 53 -4.52 -10.33 8.92
CA ALA A 53 -4.50 -10.56 7.48
C ALA A 53 -3.07 -10.80 6.94
N LEU A 54 -2.08 -10.07 7.46
CA LEU A 54 -0.66 -10.25 7.13
C LEU A 54 -0.16 -11.61 7.62
N GLU A 55 -0.47 -12.01 8.85
CA GLU A 55 -0.08 -13.32 9.40
C GLU A 55 -0.69 -14.47 8.61
N ARG A 56 -1.97 -14.37 8.23
CA ARG A 56 -2.65 -15.35 7.37
C ARG A 56 -2.01 -15.46 5.99
N LYS A 57 -1.61 -14.33 5.39
CA LYS A 57 -0.99 -14.33 4.06
C LYS A 57 0.47 -14.79 4.12
N GLY A 58 1.21 -14.38 5.14
CA GLY A 58 2.59 -14.80 5.41
C GLY A 58 2.70 -16.31 5.62
N LYS A 59 1.77 -16.93 6.37
CA LYS A 59 1.72 -18.40 6.52
C LYS A 59 1.41 -19.16 5.23
N LYS A 60 0.74 -18.55 4.26
CA LYS A 60 0.54 -19.17 2.93
C LYS A 60 1.78 -19.05 2.04
N GLU A 61 2.65 -18.08 2.30
CA GLU A 61 3.88 -17.85 1.54
C GLU A 61 5.07 -18.64 2.09
N SER A 62 5.06 -19.01 3.38
CA SER A 62 6.04 -19.94 3.98
C SER A 62 5.96 -21.36 3.40
N GLY A 63 4.90 -21.73 2.67
CA GLY A 63 4.89 -22.96 1.86
C GLY A 63 5.75 -22.89 0.58
N LYS A 64 6.31 -21.72 0.24
CA LYS A 64 7.13 -21.53 -0.97
C LYS A 64 8.53 -20.94 -0.70
N LYS A 65 8.84 -20.52 0.53
CA LYS A 65 10.16 -20.03 0.95
C LYS A 65 10.43 -20.35 2.43
N VAL A 66 10.65 -21.62 2.75
CA VAL A 66 11.44 -22.12 3.90
C VAL A 66 11.64 -23.63 3.70
N ALA A 67 12.32 -23.99 2.63
CA ALA A 67 13.09 -25.23 2.60
C ALA A 67 14.53 -24.75 2.41
N GLU A 68 15.45 -25.25 3.24
CA GLU A 68 16.89 -24.99 3.19
C GLU A 68 17.37 -23.77 4.00
N SER A 69 17.35 -23.92 5.33
CA SER A 69 18.56 -23.78 6.18
C SER A 69 18.23 -24.09 7.65
N GLU A 70 18.03 -25.37 7.97
CA GLU A 70 18.24 -25.86 9.33
C GLU A 70 19.24 -27.00 9.26
N VAL A 71 20.50 -26.71 9.59
CA VAL A 71 21.43 -27.72 10.12
C VAL A 71 21.80 -27.22 11.53
N PRO A 72 21.19 -27.75 12.60
CA PRO A 72 21.64 -27.45 13.95
C PRO A 72 22.99 -28.15 14.17
N ALA A 73 24.04 -27.35 14.36
CA ALA A 73 25.34 -27.83 14.81
C ALA A 73 25.24 -28.29 16.28
N GLN A 74 25.98 -29.36 16.58
CA GLN A 74 26.13 -30.03 17.86
C GLN A 74 26.69 -29.13 18.97
#